data_AF-A0A433SCT6-F1
#
_entry.id   AF-A0A433SCT6-F1
#
_cell.length_a   1.000
_cell.length_b   1.000
_cell.length_c   1.000
_cell.angle_alpha   90.00
_cell.angle_beta   90.00
_cell.angle_gamma   90.00
#
_symmetry.space_group_name_H-M   'P 1'
#
loop_
_entity.id
_entity.type
_entity.pdbx_description
1 polymer ?
#
loop_
_entity_poly.entity_id
_entity_poly.type
_entity_poly.pdbx_seq_one_letter_code
_entity_poly.pdbx_strand_id
1 'polypeptide(L)'
;MYQIENNQVFYTKPLELRLRLKTAHVQHFQPLKDRTISAELTRTITQYGCWHRLNNLMAKDDRTVWFGNQPVPGADPESFVYYHGGECAWGQDKNQLYCFFDKGRHNIKTIKSKNPASFGFFDFPETIGYLRMYAFDEHHVYHLGQRVRKAHPNAFRPLTKKIYSLDRQLITHSYPSSAYYTSENNLYYHGKPIEGADGYTAHLVSLEKAGQAKYLIAYDQHHFYYEGVPVHPRFQAMFDLIPPPIIAHQNSLAQKAA
;
A
#
# COMPACT_ATOMS: atom_id res chain seq x y z
N MET A 1 -4.02 -5.12 29.91
CA MET A 1 -5.42 -5.29 29.45
C MET A 1 -5.78 -4.05 28.65
N TYR A 2 -6.45 -4.19 27.51
CA TYR A 2 -6.91 -3.05 26.68
C TYR A 2 -8.40 -2.82 26.92
N GLN A 3 -8.83 -1.57 26.82
CA GLN A 3 -10.23 -1.18 26.85
C GLN A 3 -10.50 -0.31 25.61
N ILE A 4 -11.65 -0.53 24.97
CA ILE A 4 -12.06 0.17 23.74
C ILE A 4 -13.23 1.07 24.11
N GLU A 5 -13.06 2.37 23.90
CA GLU A 5 -14.15 3.35 23.92
C GLU A 5 -14.01 4.28 22.71
N ASN A 6 -15.14 4.58 22.05
CA ASN A 6 -15.25 5.51 20.92
C ASN A 6 -14.24 5.28 19.77
N ASN A 7 -14.01 4.02 19.39
CA ASN A 7 -13.12 3.63 18.28
C ASN A 7 -11.67 4.13 18.40
N GLN A 8 -11.20 4.43 19.62
CA GLN A 8 -9.79 4.70 19.90
C GLN A 8 -9.25 3.73 20.96
N VAL A 9 -8.02 3.23 20.73
CA VAL A 9 -7.35 2.27 21.63
C VAL A 9 -6.40 3.04 22.54
N PHE A 10 -6.64 3.01 23.85
CA PHE A 10 -5.80 3.65 24.85
C PHE A 10 -4.95 2.60 25.61
N TYR A 11 -3.66 2.90 25.82
CA TYR A 11 -2.75 2.09 26.64
C TYR A 11 -2.55 2.75 28.01
N THR A 12 -2.88 2.05 29.09
CA THR A 12 -2.68 2.53 30.48
C THR A 12 -1.25 2.23 30.98
N LYS A 13 -0.55 3.27 31.47
CA LYS A 13 0.78 3.23 32.14
C LYS A 13 0.74 2.47 33.49
N PRO A 14 1.93 2.11 34.05
CA PRO A 14 2.25 2.68 35.38
C PRO A 14 3.74 2.99 35.70
N LEU A 15 3.88 4.00 36.57
CA LEU A 15 4.85 4.34 37.64
C LEU A 15 6.35 4.66 37.39
N GLU A 16 6.75 5.82 37.93
CA GLU A 16 8.11 6.37 38.06
C GLU A 16 8.97 5.68 39.12
N LEU A 17 10.31 5.66 38.93
CA LEU A 17 11.28 5.50 40.02
C LEU A 17 12.66 6.12 39.67
N ARG A 18 13.15 7.00 40.57
CA ARG A 18 14.48 7.65 40.55
C ARG A 18 15.53 6.79 41.31
N LEU A 19 16.79 6.72 40.83
CA LEU A 19 18.05 7.08 41.57
C LEU A 19 19.38 6.49 41.00
N ARG A 20 20.36 7.41 40.87
CA ARG A 20 21.86 7.44 41.05
C ARG A 20 22.81 6.30 40.57
N LEU A 21 23.90 6.77 39.93
CA LEU A 21 25.01 6.09 39.22
C LEU A 21 26.22 5.64 40.09
N LYS A 22 27.03 4.69 39.57
CA LYS A 22 28.52 4.71 39.51
C LYS A 22 29.10 3.67 38.51
N THR A 23 30.32 3.98 38.04
CA THR A 23 31.21 3.54 36.92
C THR A 23 31.63 2.05 36.76
N ALA A 24 31.85 1.56 35.51
CA ALA A 24 33.15 1.11 34.93
C ALA A 24 33.09 0.09 33.74
N HIS A 25 33.94 0.36 32.72
CA HIS A 25 34.65 -0.43 31.68
C HIS A 25 34.14 -1.68 30.92
N VAL A 26 34.69 -1.77 29.70
CA VAL A 26 34.38 -2.55 28.47
C VAL A 26 35.04 -3.94 28.45
N GLN A 27 34.41 -4.97 27.85
CA GLN A 27 35.04 -5.97 26.96
C GLN A 27 34.05 -6.96 26.28
N HIS A 28 34.27 -7.19 24.97
CA HIS A 28 33.87 -8.29 24.06
C HIS A 28 32.40 -8.77 23.95
N PHE A 29 31.80 -8.56 22.76
CA PHE A 29 30.53 -9.17 22.32
C PHE A 29 30.77 -10.31 21.30
N GLN A 30 30.21 -11.49 21.59
CA GLN A 30 29.88 -12.57 20.63
C GLN A 30 28.35 -12.77 20.70
N PRO A 31 27.66 -13.17 19.62
CA PRO A 31 26.20 -13.12 19.54
C PRO A 31 25.56 -14.31 20.27
N LEU A 32 24.72 -14.06 21.28
CA LEU A 32 23.95 -15.09 21.97
C LEU A 32 22.54 -15.19 21.40
N LYS A 33 22.19 -16.43 21.01
CA LYS A 33 20.84 -16.92 20.74
C LYS A 33 19.98 -16.81 22.01
N ASP A 34 18.97 -15.95 21.93
CA ASP A 34 17.66 -16.02 22.58
C ASP A 34 17.55 -16.70 23.98
N ARG A 35 17.50 -15.88 25.04
CA ARG A 35 16.45 -15.87 26.09
C ARG A 35 16.84 -14.96 27.25
N THR A 36 15.88 -14.15 27.69
CA THR A 36 15.97 -13.12 28.76
C THR A 36 16.92 -11.97 28.41
N ILE A 37 16.35 -10.88 27.91
CA ILE A 37 17.03 -9.58 27.81
C ILE A 37 17.44 -9.21 29.25
N SER A 38 18.71 -9.42 29.58
CA SER A 38 19.24 -9.11 30.91
C SER A 38 19.14 -7.60 31.12
N ALA A 39 18.98 -7.16 32.37
CA ALA A 39 18.91 -5.74 32.73
C ALA A 39 20.11 -4.90 32.23
N GLU A 40 21.18 -5.55 31.79
CA GLU A 40 22.37 -4.98 31.15
C GLU A 40 22.12 -4.49 29.71
N LEU A 41 21.23 -5.14 28.95
CA LEU A 41 20.78 -4.65 27.65
C LEU A 41 19.91 -3.40 27.82
N THR A 42 19.02 -3.40 28.83
CA THR A 42 18.20 -2.22 29.19
C THR A 42 19.07 -1.03 29.64
N ARG A 43 20.20 -1.30 30.30
CA ARG A 43 21.18 -0.29 30.75
C ARG A 43 21.97 0.33 29.59
N THR A 44 22.20 -0.43 28.51
CA THR A 44 22.86 0.07 27.29
C THR A 44 21.90 0.93 26.46
N ILE A 45 20.61 0.59 26.44
CA ILE A 45 19.55 1.31 25.72
C ILE A 45 19.30 2.71 26.32
N THR A 46 19.50 2.88 27.63
CA THR A 46 19.29 4.16 28.33
C THR A 46 20.49 5.11 28.28
N GLN A 47 21.66 4.67 27.82
CA GLN A 47 22.85 5.52 27.70
C GLN A 47 22.95 6.25 26.34
N TYR A 48 22.13 5.89 25.33
CA TYR A 48 22.29 6.36 23.95
C TYR A 48 21.06 7.02 23.28
N GLY A 49 19.94 7.23 23.98
CA GLY A 49 18.82 8.02 23.46
C GLY A 49 17.46 7.50 23.93
N CYS A 50 16.45 8.37 24.00
CA CYS A 50 15.08 7.99 24.32
C CYS A 50 14.46 7.26 23.11
N TRP A 51 14.38 5.93 23.18
CA TRP A 51 13.76 5.13 22.12
C TRP A 51 12.24 5.27 22.14
N HIS A 52 11.67 5.81 21.08
CA HIS A 52 10.24 5.79 20.80
C HIS A 52 9.95 4.63 19.83
N ARG A 53 9.32 3.58 20.35
CA ARG A 53 8.90 2.43 19.54
C ARG A 53 7.63 2.80 18.78
N LEU A 54 7.69 2.76 17.44
CA LEU A 54 6.55 3.02 16.57
C LEU A 54 5.76 1.73 16.31
N ASN A 55 6.45 0.60 16.10
CA ASN A 55 5.85 -0.74 16.04
C ASN A 55 6.90 -1.85 16.28
N ASN A 56 6.60 -3.10 15.88
CA ASN A 56 7.52 -4.24 16.05
C ASN A 56 8.82 -4.13 15.21
N LEU A 57 8.80 -3.38 14.10
CA LEU A 57 9.90 -3.21 13.17
C LEU A 57 10.38 -1.75 13.06
N MET A 58 9.75 -0.79 13.74
CA MET A 58 10.10 0.64 13.63
C MET A 58 10.32 1.22 15.01
N ALA A 59 11.45 1.91 15.17
CA ALA A 59 11.77 2.73 16.33
C ALA A 59 12.46 4.00 15.88
N LYS A 60 12.45 5.03 16.73
CA LYS A 60 13.31 6.20 16.54
C LYS A 60 13.84 6.69 17.89
N ASP A 61 14.98 7.33 17.86
CA ASP A 61 15.49 8.18 18.93
C ASP A 61 15.71 9.60 18.38
N ASP A 62 16.33 10.49 19.15
CA ASP A 62 16.55 11.89 18.73
C ASP A 62 17.55 12.04 17.57
N ARG A 63 18.26 10.97 17.21
CA ARG A 63 19.35 10.97 16.21
C ARG A 63 19.08 10.06 15.03
N THR A 64 18.29 9.00 15.22
CA THR A 64 18.16 7.92 14.26
C THR A 64 16.75 7.37 14.20
N VAL A 65 16.27 7.10 12.98
CA VAL A 65 15.10 6.25 12.73
C VAL A 65 15.60 4.87 12.34
N TRP A 66 14.97 3.81 12.86
CA TRP A 66 15.41 2.42 12.74
C TRP A 66 14.31 1.54 12.16
N PHE A 67 14.63 0.79 11.10
CA PHE A 67 13.78 -0.26 10.54
C PHE A 67 14.39 -1.64 10.75
N GLY A 68 13.75 -2.45 11.60
CA GLY A 68 14.31 -3.68 12.13
C GLY A 68 15.58 -3.37 12.92
N ASN A 69 16.69 -3.92 12.45
CA ASN A 69 18.03 -3.73 13.03
C ASN A 69 18.93 -2.78 12.24
N GLN A 70 18.39 -1.99 11.30
CA GLN A 70 19.18 -1.07 10.46
C GLN A 70 18.67 0.37 10.55
N PRO A 71 19.57 1.37 10.51
CA PRO A 71 19.18 2.78 10.46
C PRO A 71 18.54 3.09 9.11
N VAL A 72 17.54 3.98 9.10
CA VAL A 72 16.88 4.47 7.89
C VAL A 72 17.75 5.58 7.27
N PRO A 73 18.37 5.36 6.10
CA PRO A 73 19.36 6.29 5.58
C PRO A 73 18.76 7.67 5.26
N GLY A 74 19.38 8.71 5.83
CA GLY A 74 19.00 10.11 5.61
C GLY A 74 17.65 10.52 6.23
N ALA A 75 17.07 9.69 7.10
CA ALA A 75 15.88 10.07 7.86
C ALA A 75 16.19 11.17 8.87
N ASP A 76 15.29 12.15 8.92
CA ASP A 76 15.25 13.21 9.92
C ASP A 76 14.34 12.77 11.08
N PRO A 77 14.88 12.32 12.23
CA PRO A 77 14.07 11.72 13.29
C PRO A 77 13.08 12.68 13.94
N GLU A 78 13.40 13.97 13.92
CA GLU A 78 12.57 15.04 14.49
C GLU A 78 11.25 15.15 13.73
N SER A 79 11.29 15.17 12.39
CA SER A 79 10.13 15.31 11.52
C SER A 79 9.55 13.99 10.98
N PHE A 80 10.17 12.85 11.32
CA PHE A 80 9.75 11.55 10.77
C PHE A 80 8.35 11.13 11.25
N VAL A 81 7.50 10.80 10.29
CA VAL A 81 6.17 10.24 10.48
C VAL A 81 6.09 8.87 9.82
N TYR A 82 5.54 7.90 10.55
CA TYR A 82 5.36 6.53 10.09
C TYR A 82 3.89 6.24 9.77
N TYR A 83 3.67 5.50 8.69
CA TYR A 83 2.37 5.04 8.25
C TYR A 83 2.34 3.52 8.12
N HIS A 84 1.48 2.89 8.92
CA HIS A 84 1.19 1.47 8.76
C HIS A 84 0.62 1.18 7.37
N GLY A 85 1.00 0.04 6.80
CA GLY A 85 0.43 -0.50 5.56
C GLY A 85 0.53 -2.02 5.55
N GLY A 86 0.01 -2.66 4.50
CA GLY A 86 0.08 -4.11 4.30
C GLY A 86 1.46 -4.54 3.81
N GLU A 87 1.59 -4.82 2.51
CA GLU A 87 2.85 -5.27 1.91
C GLU A 87 3.99 -4.25 1.95
N CYS A 88 3.65 -2.95 1.95
CA CYS A 88 4.59 -1.87 2.23
C CYS A 88 4.04 -1.00 3.35
N ALA A 89 4.89 -0.67 4.32
CA ALA A 89 4.66 0.47 5.20
C ALA A 89 5.33 1.71 4.62
N TRP A 90 4.82 2.89 4.95
CA TRP A 90 5.35 4.13 4.42
C TRP A 90 5.90 5.01 5.54
N GLY A 91 6.78 5.92 5.18
CA GLY A 91 7.20 6.99 6.07
C GLY A 91 7.49 8.24 5.28
N GLN A 92 7.50 9.36 5.98
CA GLN A 92 7.93 10.64 5.45
C GLN A 92 8.71 11.39 6.50
N ASP A 93 9.58 12.27 6.06
CA ASP A 93 10.09 13.36 6.87
C ASP A 93 10.03 14.66 6.05
N LYS A 94 10.56 15.76 6.59
CA LYS A 94 10.56 17.05 5.89
C LYS A 94 11.32 17.06 4.56
N ASN A 95 12.19 16.08 4.30
CA ASN A 95 13.10 16.03 3.16
C ASN A 95 12.69 15.01 2.10
N GLN A 96 12.08 13.88 2.48
CA GLN A 96 11.84 12.76 1.57
C GLN A 96 10.80 11.76 2.09
N LEU A 97 10.44 10.81 1.22
CA LEU A 97 9.51 9.72 1.50
C LEU A 97 10.25 8.37 1.55
N TYR A 98 9.61 7.41 2.19
CA TYR A 98 10.14 6.07 2.42
C TYR A 98 9.06 5.01 2.18
N CYS A 99 9.44 3.89 1.56
CA CYS A 99 8.65 2.66 1.54
C CYS A 99 9.48 1.54 2.18
N PHE A 100 8.89 0.86 3.15
CA PHE A 100 9.50 -0.19 3.96
C PHE A 100 8.89 -1.54 3.62
N PHE A 101 9.73 -2.52 3.32
CA PHE A 101 9.32 -3.90 3.02
C PHE A 101 10.02 -4.89 3.91
N ASP A 102 9.30 -5.93 4.30
CA ASP A 102 9.88 -7.11 4.94
C ASP A 102 9.53 -8.36 4.12
N LYS A 103 10.42 -8.69 3.17
CA LYS A 103 10.31 -9.89 2.32
C LYS A 103 11.45 -10.85 2.63
N GLY A 104 11.62 -11.19 3.91
CA GLY A 104 12.72 -12.02 4.42
C GLY A 104 14.02 -11.25 4.67
N ARG A 105 14.08 -9.98 4.25
CA ARG A 105 15.07 -8.98 4.64
C ARG A 105 14.39 -7.62 4.71
N HIS A 106 14.81 -6.80 5.67
CA HIS A 106 14.35 -5.42 5.79
C HIS A 106 14.88 -4.59 4.62
N ASN A 107 13.98 -4.06 3.80
CA ASN A 107 14.31 -3.19 2.67
C ASN A 107 13.71 -1.81 2.87
N ILE A 108 14.50 -0.79 2.57
CA ILE A 108 14.12 0.61 2.68
C ILE A 108 14.29 1.22 1.30
N LYS A 109 13.20 1.76 0.74
CA LYS A 109 13.26 2.53 -0.50
C LYS A 109 13.06 4.01 -0.19
N THR A 110 14.12 4.78 -0.37
CA THR A 110 14.08 6.24 -0.30
C THR A 110 13.54 6.81 -1.60
N ILE A 111 12.64 7.79 -1.49
CA ILE A 111 11.97 8.44 -2.60
C ILE A 111 12.13 9.95 -2.42
N LYS A 112 12.85 10.59 -3.34
CA LYS A 112 12.99 12.05 -3.36
C LYS A 112 11.68 12.66 -3.88
N SER A 113 10.94 13.29 -2.98
CA SER A 113 9.81 14.15 -3.32
C SER A 113 10.23 15.62 -3.20
N LYS A 114 9.75 16.47 -4.10
CA LYS A 114 9.98 17.93 -4.01
C LYS A 114 9.14 18.58 -2.92
N ASN A 115 8.00 17.96 -2.58
CA ASN A 115 7.06 18.44 -1.59
C ASN A 115 6.56 17.25 -0.74
N PRO A 116 7.38 16.70 0.17
CA PRO A 116 6.98 15.57 1.01
C PRO A 116 5.71 15.84 1.82
N ALA A 117 5.42 17.10 2.15
CA ALA A 117 4.20 17.48 2.88
C ALA A 117 2.90 17.20 2.09
N SER A 118 2.97 17.07 0.76
CA SER A 118 1.83 16.70 -0.09
C SER A 118 1.56 15.19 -0.14
N PHE A 119 2.38 14.39 0.56
CA PHE A 119 2.26 12.95 0.53
C PHE A 119 0.95 12.46 1.14
N GLY A 120 0.31 11.53 0.43
CA GLY A 120 -0.99 11.02 0.79
C GLY A 120 -1.23 9.60 0.28
N PHE A 121 -2.36 9.06 0.70
CA PHE A 121 -2.86 7.76 0.28
C PHE A 121 -4.20 7.95 -0.40
N PHE A 122 -4.47 7.10 -1.39
CA PHE A 122 -5.80 7.05 -1.96
C PHE A 122 -6.74 6.39 -0.95
N ASP A 123 -7.76 7.12 -0.54
CA ASP A 123 -8.80 6.61 0.35
C ASP A 123 -9.91 5.98 -0.50
N PHE A 124 -9.91 4.65 -0.57
CA PHE A 124 -11.04 3.92 -1.14
C PHE A 124 -11.75 3.23 0.02
N PRO A 125 -12.99 3.66 0.37
CA PRO A 125 -13.68 3.21 1.58
C PRO A 125 -13.94 1.70 1.62
N GLU A 126 -13.87 1.05 0.45
CA GLU A 126 -14.10 -0.39 0.26
C GLU A 126 -12.79 -1.20 0.20
N THR A 127 -11.62 -0.55 0.05
CA THR A 127 -10.33 -1.22 0.27
C THR A 127 -9.98 -1.10 1.74
N ILE A 128 -10.06 -2.21 2.46
CA ILE A 128 -9.64 -2.29 3.86
C ILE A 128 -8.23 -1.67 3.97
N GLY A 129 -8.00 -0.80 4.96
CA GLY A 129 -6.79 0.04 5.14
C GLY A 129 -5.43 -0.68 5.14
N TYR A 130 -5.40 -1.99 4.93
CA TYR A 130 -4.24 -2.83 4.65
C TYR A 130 -3.69 -2.69 3.22
N LEU A 131 -4.43 -2.11 2.27
CA LEU A 131 -4.00 -2.00 0.86
C LEU A 131 -3.35 -0.65 0.50
N ARG A 132 -2.56 -0.06 1.41
CA ARG A 132 -1.68 1.09 1.09
C ARG A 132 -0.51 0.70 0.18
N MET A 133 -0.78 -0.07 -0.88
CA MET A 133 0.20 -0.41 -1.90
C MET A 133 0.51 0.81 -2.78
N TYR A 134 -0.47 1.69 -2.94
CA TYR A 134 -0.33 2.96 -3.62
C TYR A 134 -0.27 4.13 -2.65
N ALA A 135 0.55 5.10 -3.00
CA ALA A 135 0.62 6.41 -2.36
C ALA A 135 0.87 7.47 -3.42
N PHE A 136 0.76 8.74 -3.07
CA PHE A 136 1.03 9.83 -4.01
C PHE A 136 1.69 11.01 -3.30
N ASP A 137 2.37 11.84 -4.06
CA ASP A 137 2.63 13.24 -3.73
C ASP A 137 1.90 14.15 -4.74
N GLU A 138 2.10 15.46 -4.67
CA GLU A 138 1.48 16.45 -5.58
C GLU A 138 1.68 16.14 -7.07
N HIS A 139 2.72 15.39 -7.46
CA HIS A 139 3.09 15.18 -8.85
C HIS A 139 3.12 13.72 -9.28
N HIS A 140 3.25 12.79 -8.35
CA HIS A 140 3.57 11.40 -8.67
C HIS A 140 2.70 10.42 -7.91
N VAL A 141 2.34 9.35 -8.60
CA VAL A 141 1.81 8.14 -7.98
C VAL A 141 2.95 7.16 -7.77
N TYR A 142 2.92 6.47 -6.63
CA TYR A 142 3.85 5.44 -6.26
C TYR A 142 3.12 4.14 -5.99
N HIS A 143 3.65 3.03 -6.50
CA HIS A 143 3.22 1.68 -6.16
C HIS A 143 4.40 0.95 -5.52
N LEU A 144 4.26 0.54 -4.26
CA LEU A 144 5.32 -0.11 -3.49
C LEU A 144 6.65 0.67 -3.63
N GLY A 145 6.57 1.98 -3.36
CA GLY A 145 7.69 2.91 -3.42
C GLY A 145 8.31 3.12 -4.81
N GLN A 146 7.73 2.55 -5.87
CA GLN A 146 8.16 2.79 -7.25
C GLN A 146 7.25 3.81 -7.91
N ARG A 147 7.83 4.80 -8.57
CA ARG A 147 7.06 5.77 -9.35
C ARG A 147 6.29 5.05 -10.47
N VAL A 148 4.98 5.24 -10.51
CA VAL A 148 4.11 4.79 -11.59
C VAL A 148 4.26 5.78 -12.75
N ARG A 149 4.76 5.29 -13.88
CA ARG A 149 5.00 6.14 -15.07
C ARG A 149 3.68 6.55 -15.72
N LYS A 150 3.61 7.76 -16.29
CA LYS A 150 2.43 8.33 -16.96
C LYS A 150 1.19 8.52 -16.07
N ALA A 151 1.26 8.19 -14.78
CA ALA A 151 0.13 8.34 -13.86
C ALA A 151 0.12 9.73 -13.23
N HIS A 152 -1.07 10.31 -13.17
CA HIS A 152 -1.34 11.59 -12.53
C HIS A 152 -2.18 11.36 -11.26
N PRO A 153 -1.73 11.84 -10.07
CA PRO A 153 -2.44 11.64 -8.81
C PRO A 153 -3.94 11.98 -8.86
N ASN A 154 -4.28 13.08 -9.53
CA ASN A 154 -5.67 13.55 -9.61
C ASN A 154 -6.57 12.69 -10.50
N ALA A 155 -6.00 11.94 -11.45
CA ALA A 155 -6.73 11.07 -12.38
C ALA A 155 -6.59 9.58 -12.04
N PHE A 156 -5.76 9.21 -11.05
CA PHE A 156 -5.45 7.82 -10.72
C PHE A 156 -6.60 7.15 -9.94
N ARG A 157 -7.24 6.12 -10.51
CA ARG A 157 -8.41 5.46 -9.92
C ARG A 157 -8.37 3.94 -10.12
N PRO A 158 -8.84 3.13 -9.16
CA PRO A 158 -8.97 1.70 -9.35
C PRO A 158 -10.10 1.41 -10.34
N LEU A 159 -9.94 0.38 -11.16
CA LEU A 159 -11.06 -0.17 -11.89
C LEU A 159 -12.01 -0.85 -10.91
N THR A 160 -13.32 -0.71 -11.15
CA THR A 160 -14.35 -1.35 -10.35
C THR A 160 -14.69 -2.73 -10.91
N LYS A 161 -14.56 -3.75 -10.07
CA LYS A 161 -14.77 -5.17 -10.40
C LYS A 161 -16.27 -5.48 -10.51
N LYS A 162 -16.70 -5.99 -11.67
CA LYS A 162 -18.00 -6.67 -11.82
C LYS A 162 -17.83 -8.18 -11.62
N ILE A 163 -18.64 -8.78 -10.76
CA ILE A 163 -18.53 -10.20 -10.38
C ILE A 163 -19.60 -11.03 -11.11
N TYR A 164 -19.13 -12.02 -11.86
CA TYR A 164 -19.97 -13.05 -12.48
C TYR A 164 -19.59 -14.42 -11.92
N SER A 165 -20.58 -15.26 -11.68
CA SER A 165 -20.31 -16.69 -11.47
C SER A 165 -19.88 -17.34 -12.79
N LEU A 166 -19.18 -18.47 -12.74
CA LEU A 166 -18.88 -19.26 -13.94
C LEU A 166 -20.14 -19.76 -14.68
N ASP A 167 -21.29 -19.84 -14.00
CA ASP A 167 -22.60 -20.10 -14.61
C ASP A 167 -23.29 -18.81 -15.13
N ARG A 168 -22.55 -17.70 -15.18
CA ARG A 168 -22.89 -16.41 -15.82
C ARG A 168 -24.01 -15.62 -15.16
N GLN A 169 -24.34 -15.93 -13.90
CA GLN A 169 -25.21 -15.07 -13.12
C GLN A 169 -24.40 -13.88 -12.57
N LEU A 170 -24.92 -12.67 -12.75
CA LEU A 170 -24.34 -11.49 -12.14
C LEU A 170 -24.62 -11.54 -10.63
N ILE A 171 -23.58 -11.65 -9.80
CA ILE A 171 -23.72 -11.82 -8.35
C ILE A 171 -23.77 -10.46 -7.60
N THR A 172 -23.47 -9.36 -8.31
CA THR A 172 -23.34 -7.96 -7.83
C THR A 172 -22.90 -7.76 -6.38
N HIS A 173 -21.59 -7.72 -6.17
CA HIS A 173 -20.98 -6.67 -5.35
C HIS A 173 -19.88 -6.00 -6.18
N SER A 174 -19.79 -4.68 -6.08
CA SER A 174 -18.90 -3.84 -6.87
C SER A 174 -17.77 -3.38 -5.96
N TYR A 175 -16.56 -3.87 -6.18
CA TYR A 175 -15.40 -3.52 -5.35
C TYR A 175 -14.28 -2.90 -6.20
N PRO A 176 -13.55 -1.89 -5.70
CA PRO A 176 -12.36 -1.38 -6.36
C PRO A 176 -11.29 -2.47 -6.44
N SER A 177 -10.59 -2.50 -7.57
CA SER A 177 -9.45 -3.38 -7.77
C SER A 177 -8.26 -2.96 -6.91
N SER A 178 -7.57 -3.93 -6.33
CA SER A 178 -6.24 -3.73 -5.75
C SER A 178 -5.13 -3.77 -6.81
N ALA A 179 -5.42 -4.28 -8.02
CA ALA A 179 -4.41 -4.56 -9.04
C ALA A 179 -4.51 -3.65 -10.26
N TYR A 180 -5.73 -3.41 -10.77
CA TYR A 180 -5.97 -2.65 -11.99
C TYR A 180 -6.42 -1.23 -11.72
N TYR A 181 -5.73 -0.26 -12.33
CA TYR A 181 -5.99 1.16 -12.15
C TYR A 181 -5.97 1.86 -13.50
N THR A 182 -6.62 3.01 -13.59
CA THR A 182 -6.54 3.92 -14.73
C THR A 182 -6.01 5.28 -14.29
N SER A 183 -5.41 5.99 -15.24
CA SER A 183 -5.02 7.39 -15.09
C SER A 183 -5.02 8.03 -16.46
N GLU A 184 -5.92 8.98 -16.68
CA GLU A 184 -6.19 9.50 -18.02
C GLU A 184 -6.48 8.32 -18.97
N ASN A 185 -5.81 8.25 -20.13
CA ASN A 185 -5.98 7.16 -21.09
C ASN A 185 -5.14 5.90 -20.79
N ASN A 186 -4.45 5.82 -19.66
CA ASN A 186 -3.56 4.71 -19.38
C ASN A 186 -4.24 3.67 -18.48
N LEU A 187 -4.07 2.39 -18.81
CA LEU A 187 -4.41 1.26 -17.96
C LEU A 187 -3.16 0.70 -17.28
N TYR A 188 -3.28 0.35 -16.00
CA TYR A 188 -2.19 -0.13 -15.18
C TYR A 188 -2.52 -1.48 -14.55
N TYR A 189 -1.51 -2.33 -14.42
CA TYR A 189 -1.53 -3.53 -13.57
C TYR A 189 -0.37 -3.45 -12.57
N HIS A 190 -0.68 -3.42 -11.27
CA HIS A 190 0.31 -3.28 -10.19
C HIS A 190 1.33 -2.14 -10.44
N GLY A 191 0.82 -0.97 -10.80
CA GLY A 191 1.61 0.25 -11.04
C GLY A 191 2.45 0.22 -12.32
N LYS A 192 2.33 -0.83 -13.15
CA LYS A 192 2.97 -0.89 -14.46
C LYS A 192 1.97 -0.51 -15.54
N PRO A 193 2.29 0.44 -16.44
CA PRO A 193 1.42 0.74 -17.57
C PRO A 193 1.34 -0.46 -18.52
N ILE A 194 0.15 -0.74 -19.02
CA ILE A 194 -0.09 -1.71 -20.08
C ILE A 194 0.01 -0.97 -21.41
N GLU A 195 1.08 -1.19 -22.16
CA GLU A 195 1.31 -0.47 -23.41
C GLU A 195 0.25 -0.84 -24.46
N GLY A 196 -0.30 0.18 -25.12
CA GLY A 196 -1.36 0.02 -26.13
C GLY A 196 -2.78 -0.16 -25.58
N ALA A 197 -2.97 -0.19 -24.25
CA ALA A 197 -4.29 -0.26 -23.65
C ALA A 197 -4.99 1.10 -23.62
N ASP A 198 -6.31 1.07 -23.77
CA ASP A 198 -7.20 2.23 -23.67
C ASP A 198 -7.81 2.29 -22.27
N GLY A 199 -7.28 3.18 -21.44
CA GLY A 199 -7.74 3.38 -20.07
C GLY A 199 -9.13 4.01 -19.95
N TYR A 200 -9.63 4.70 -20.98
CA TYR A 200 -10.95 5.33 -20.94
C TYR A 200 -12.09 4.33 -21.10
N THR A 201 -11.86 3.30 -21.90
CA THR A 201 -12.83 2.23 -22.17
C THR A 201 -12.59 0.98 -21.31
N ALA A 202 -11.61 1.04 -20.40
CA ALA A 202 -11.22 -0.08 -19.58
C ALA A 202 -12.30 -0.48 -18.55
N HIS A 203 -12.52 -1.78 -18.46
CA HIS A 203 -13.45 -2.43 -17.55
C HIS A 203 -12.80 -3.64 -16.88
N LEU A 204 -13.34 -4.05 -15.73
CA LEU A 204 -12.82 -5.16 -14.95
C LEU A 204 -13.91 -6.17 -14.61
N VAL A 205 -13.63 -7.43 -14.93
CA VAL A 205 -14.52 -8.55 -14.66
C VAL A 205 -13.81 -9.59 -13.84
N SER A 206 -14.55 -10.19 -12.91
CA SER A 206 -14.13 -11.36 -12.18
C SER A 206 -15.08 -12.50 -12.41
N LEU A 207 -14.51 -13.64 -12.79
CA LEU A 207 -15.22 -14.90 -12.94
C LEU A 207 -14.98 -15.72 -11.68
N GLU A 208 -16.05 -16.06 -10.97
CA GLU A 208 -15.98 -16.75 -9.68
C GLU A 208 -16.65 -18.13 -9.73
N LYS A 209 -16.03 -19.15 -9.12
CA LYS A 209 -16.63 -20.48 -8.94
C LYS A 209 -16.80 -20.71 -7.45
N ALA A 210 -18.03 -21.00 -7.01
CA ALA A 210 -18.33 -21.25 -5.60
C ALA A 210 -17.84 -20.12 -4.67
N GLY A 211 -18.01 -18.85 -5.08
CA GLY A 211 -17.60 -17.67 -4.31
C GLY A 211 -16.09 -17.39 -4.28
N GLN A 212 -15.29 -18.11 -5.08
CA GLN A 212 -13.86 -17.86 -5.21
C GLN A 212 -13.52 -17.29 -6.58
N ALA A 213 -12.78 -16.19 -6.61
CA ALA A 213 -12.23 -15.61 -7.84
C ALA A 213 -11.31 -16.61 -8.55
N LYS A 214 -11.68 -16.97 -9.78
CA LYS A 214 -10.89 -17.82 -10.67
C LYS A 214 -10.08 -16.99 -11.65
N TYR A 215 -10.69 -15.95 -12.22
CA TYR A 215 -10.05 -15.07 -13.19
C TYR A 215 -10.42 -13.63 -12.92
N LEU A 216 -9.42 -12.74 -12.92
CA LEU A 216 -9.61 -11.30 -12.90
C LEU A 216 -9.08 -10.73 -14.22
N ILE A 217 -9.99 -10.25 -15.06
CA ILE A 217 -9.71 -9.89 -16.44
C ILE A 217 -10.09 -8.43 -16.63
N ALA A 218 -9.10 -7.62 -17.02
CA ALA A 218 -9.38 -6.28 -17.52
C ALA A 218 -9.59 -6.35 -19.04
N TYR A 219 -10.35 -5.43 -19.60
CA TYR A 219 -10.50 -5.33 -21.04
C TYR A 219 -10.83 -3.89 -21.41
N ASP A 220 -10.50 -3.50 -22.64
CA ASP A 220 -10.90 -2.24 -23.25
C ASP A 220 -11.68 -2.51 -24.55
N GLN A 221 -11.92 -1.48 -25.34
CA GLN A 221 -12.66 -1.61 -26.60
C GLN A 221 -12.00 -2.53 -27.66
N HIS A 222 -10.73 -2.89 -27.50
CA HIS A 222 -9.94 -3.63 -28.49
C HIS A 222 -9.36 -4.95 -27.96
N HIS A 223 -9.03 -5.02 -26.67
CA HIS A 223 -8.25 -6.13 -26.12
C HIS A 223 -8.76 -6.58 -24.74
N PHE A 224 -8.46 -7.84 -24.42
CA PHE A 224 -8.55 -8.38 -23.07
C PHE A 224 -7.15 -8.47 -22.46
N TYR A 225 -7.07 -8.37 -21.14
CA TYR A 225 -5.85 -8.38 -20.35
C TYR A 225 -5.98 -9.31 -19.16
N TYR A 226 -5.04 -10.24 -19.03
CA TYR A 226 -4.90 -11.11 -17.86
C TYR A 226 -3.55 -10.85 -17.21
N GLU A 227 -3.56 -10.52 -15.92
CA GLU A 227 -2.37 -10.10 -15.15
C GLU A 227 -1.52 -9.03 -15.85
N GLY A 228 -2.19 -8.06 -16.49
CA GLY A 228 -1.54 -6.97 -17.21
C GLY A 228 -0.98 -7.34 -18.60
N VAL A 229 -1.17 -8.58 -19.06
CA VAL A 229 -0.70 -9.05 -20.36
C VAL A 229 -1.86 -9.10 -21.35
N PRO A 230 -1.72 -8.52 -22.56
CA PRO A 230 -2.72 -8.65 -23.62
C PRO A 230 -2.95 -10.13 -23.95
N VAL A 231 -4.21 -10.54 -23.92
CA VAL A 231 -4.58 -11.91 -24.27
C VAL A 231 -4.62 -12.04 -25.79
N HIS A 232 -3.89 -13.01 -26.31
CA HIS A 232 -3.81 -13.24 -27.75
C HIS A 232 -5.21 -13.51 -28.34
N PRO A 233 -5.55 -12.96 -29.52
CA PRO A 233 -6.89 -13.08 -30.14
C PRO A 233 -7.43 -14.52 -30.24
N ARG A 234 -6.54 -15.50 -30.50
CA ARG A 234 -6.90 -16.94 -30.49
C ARG A 234 -7.51 -17.46 -29.18
N PHE A 235 -7.27 -16.78 -28.05
CA PHE A 235 -7.85 -17.08 -26.75
C PHE A 235 -9.00 -16.12 -26.40
N GLN A 236 -9.30 -15.15 -27.25
CA GLN A 236 -10.42 -14.22 -27.08
C GLN A 236 -11.75 -14.97 -27.03
N ALA A 237 -11.87 -16.08 -27.77
CA ALA A 237 -13.01 -16.98 -27.73
C ALA A 237 -13.25 -17.62 -26.33
N MET A 238 -12.21 -17.72 -25.48
CA MET A 238 -12.38 -18.14 -24.09
C MET A 238 -13.09 -17.07 -23.24
N PHE A 239 -13.08 -15.83 -23.69
CA PHE A 239 -13.69 -14.67 -23.05
C PHE A 239 -14.99 -14.22 -23.72
N ASP A 240 -15.44 -14.88 -24.79
CA ASP A 240 -16.82 -14.77 -25.31
C ASP A 240 -17.88 -15.18 -24.27
N LEU A 241 -17.43 -15.77 -23.15
CA LEU A 241 -18.20 -16.09 -21.96
C LEU A 241 -18.49 -14.88 -21.05
N ILE A 242 -17.74 -13.78 -21.22
CA ILE A 242 -17.96 -12.52 -20.51
C ILE A 242 -19.10 -11.81 -21.26
N PRO A 243 -20.26 -11.55 -20.61
CA PRO A 243 -21.35 -10.86 -21.29
C PRO A 243 -20.83 -9.51 -21.82
N PRO A 244 -21.25 -9.12 -23.04
CA PRO A 244 -20.87 -7.82 -23.59
C PRO A 244 -21.22 -6.73 -22.58
N PRO A 245 -20.45 -5.63 -22.53
CA PRO A 245 -20.80 -4.53 -21.65
C PRO A 245 -22.26 -4.18 -21.91
N ILE A 246 -23.06 -4.14 -20.83
CA ILE A 246 -24.36 -3.47 -20.90
C ILE A 246 -23.99 -2.01 -21.16
N ILE A 247 -23.82 -1.66 -22.44
CA ILE A 247 -23.86 -0.29 -22.90
C ILE A 247 -25.32 0.07 -22.68
N ALA A 248 -25.63 0.54 -21.47
CA ALA A 248 -26.83 1.32 -21.28
C ALA A 248 -26.66 2.48 -22.24
N HIS A 249 -27.29 2.37 -23.42
CA HIS A 249 -27.39 3.46 -24.37
C HIS A 249 -27.77 4.68 -23.53
N GLN A 250 -26.89 5.68 -23.48
CA GLN A 250 -27.25 7.03 -23.06
C GLN A 250 -28.17 7.67 -24.12
N ASN A 251 -29.24 6.96 -24.48
CA ASN A 251 -30.36 7.46 -25.26
C ASN A 251 -31.53 7.69 -24.29
N SER A 252 -31.39 8.66 -23.39
CA SER A 252 -32.57 9.17 -22.63
C SER A 252 -32.60 10.69 -22.47
N LEU A 253 -31.75 11.45 -23.15
CA LEU A 253 -31.88 12.92 -23.22
C LEU A 253 -32.36 13.46 -24.57
N ALA A 254 -32.69 12.61 -25.55
CA ALA A 254 -33.20 13.04 -26.86
C ALA A 254 -34.69 12.75 -27.13
N GLN A 255 -35.47 12.29 -26.14
CA GLN A 255 -36.93 12.06 -26.29
C GLN A 255 -37.80 12.83 -25.28
N LYS A 256 -37.38 14.05 -24.93
CA LYS A 256 -38.24 15.05 -24.25
C LYS A 256 -38.21 16.43 -24.92
N ALA A 257 -37.89 16.48 -26.21
CA ALA A 257 -38.05 17.67 -27.04
C ALA A 257 -38.51 17.25 -28.44
N ALA A 258 -39.74 16.77 -28.53
CA ALA A 258 -40.55 16.71 -29.75
C ALA A 258 -42.00 16.97 -29.36
#